data_AF-A0A357AKT8-F1
#
_entry.id   AF-A0A357AKT8-F1
#
_cell.length_a   1.000
_cell.length_b   1.000
_cell.length_c   1.000
_cell.angle_alpha   90.00
_cell.angle_beta   90.00
_cell.angle_gamma   90.00
#
_symmetry.space_group_name_H-M   'P 1'
#
loop_
_entity.id
_entity.type
_entity.pdbx_description
1 polymer ?
#
loop_
_entity_poly.entity_id
_entity_poly.type
_entity_poly.pdbx_seq_one_letter_code
_entity_poly.pdbx_strand_id
1 'polypeptide(L)'
;MDTEKIMPYQGFDINSVTIPDLNEEELNTISKYIEITRHVQEIHQLFAVFRYNLISVLSTYELSNSDKLIRRKSYLGDFDDRTEVNALIISYISAGKTLTDSLEACMLGTESVHDACREYKELLSKVYDESFSYRLLVRLRDYSQHGHLPVSIDNNMFCFDIAQIIETPHFNHNKSLKNEMKSFAEELLVRCSTQPHYVFSLAVAEYTAAMAKIYYEFWIRIKDAFSSLNDDFSRLIANHPEYIIHQNKNFNGWFFYQLDNTLHCFNTKEASSEMIKKYTDEAELFYDGQEKELQLFRSSIRMVKMEKKVE
;
A
#
# COMPACT_ATOMS: atom_id res chain seq x y z
N MET A 1 10.06 17.89 1.08
CA MET A 1 10.80 17.55 2.29
C MET A 1 11.44 16.19 2.07
N ASP A 2 12.67 16.01 2.51
CA ASP A 2 13.39 14.73 2.58
C ASP A 2 14.09 14.72 3.96
N THR A 3 13.60 13.88 4.88
CA THR A 3 14.14 13.78 6.25
C THR A 3 15.19 12.69 6.40
N GLU A 4 15.47 11.93 5.34
CA GLU A 4 16.41 10.82 5.34
C GLU A 4 17.80 11.21 4.81
N LYS A 5 18.03 12.49 4.54
CA LYS A 5 19.31 12.94 4.00
C LYS A 5 20.43 12.77 5.02
N ILE A 6 21.25 11.76 4.77
CA ILE A 6 22.49 11.48 5.51
C ILE A 6 23.63 12.28 4.87
N MET A 7 24.38 13.01 5.70
CA MET A 7 25.60 13.67 5.25
C MET A 7 26.81 12.77 5.56
N PRO A 8 27.59 12.35 4.54
CA PRO A 8 28.79 11.57 4.78
C PRO A 8 29.79 12.39 5.62
N TYR A 9 30.25 11.82 6.73
CA TYR A 9 31.17 12.49 7.65
C TYR A 9 32.55 12.77 7.02
N GLN A 10 32.95 11.99 6.02
CA GLN A 10 34.22 12.18 5.32
C GLN A 10 34.19 13.44 4.44
N GLY A 11 34.95 14.46 4.85
CA GLY A 11 35.09 15.72 4.12
C GLY A 11 34.02 16.77 4.46
N PHE A 12 33.12 16.49 5.41
CA PHE A 12 32.16 17.46 5.90
C PHE A 12 32.74 18.22 7.11
N ASP A 13 32.87 19.53 7.01
CA ASP A 13 33.28 20.37 8.14
C ASP A 13 32.09 20.56 9.09
N ILE A 14 32.03 19.75 10.15
CA ILE A 14 30.97 19.81 11.16
C ILE A 14 30.90 21.18 11.85
N ASN A 15 32.01 21.89 11.96
CA ASN A 15 32.04 23.22 12.57
C ASN A 15 31.40 24.29 11.68
N SER A 16 31.15 23.96 10.41
CA SER A 16 30.49 24.85 9.46
C SER A 16 28.96 24.88 9.63
N VAL A 17 28.41 23.97 10.45
CA VAL A 17 26.97 23.88 10.76
C VAL A 17 26.71 23.93 12.25
N THR A 18 25.48 24.29 12.60
CA THR A 18 25.00 24.34 13.97
C THR A 18 24.28 23.03 14.25
N ILE A 19 24.70 22.33 15.29
CA ILE A 19 24.00 21.18 15.85
C ILE A 19 23.39 21.67 17.16
N PRO A 20 22.05 21.81 17.25
CA PRO A 20 21.39 22.29 18.46
C PRO A 20 21.67 21.39 19.67
N ASP A 21 21.90 22.01 20.83
CA ASP A 21 21.90 21.34 22.13
C ASP A 21 20.47 21.36 22.67
N LEU A 22 19.72 20.29 22.39
CA LEU A 22 18.28 20.21 22.65
C LEU A 22 18.01 19.74 24.08
N ASN A 23 17.10 20.41 24.77
CA ASN A 23 16.53 19.87 26.00
C ASN A 23 15.55 18.71 25.71
N GLU A 24 15.10 18.02 26.77
CA GLU A 24 14.25 16.84 26.65
C GLU A 24 12.92 17.10 25.93
N GLU A 25 12.29 18.26 26.16
CA GLU A 25 11.03 18.65 25.52
C GLU A 25 11.25 18.94 24.03
N GLU A 26 12.28 19.70 23.69
CA GLU A 26 12.61 20.04 22.30
C GLU A 26 12.99 18.79 21.50
N LEU A 27 13.80 17.90 22.10
CA LEU A 27 14.19 16.63 21.51
C LEU A 27 12.97 15.77 21.21
N ASN A 28 12.02 15.70 22.14
CA ASN A 28 10.78 14.96 21.95
C ASN A 28 9.92 15.54 20.81
N THR A 29 9.76 16.86 20.73
CA THR A 29 9.04 17.54 19.63
C THR A 29 9.68 17.24 18.28
N ILE A 30 11.00 17.42 18.18
CA ILE A 30 11.74 17.21 16.92
C ILE A 30 11.71 15.73 16.52
N SER A 31 11.91 14.81 17.47
CA SER A 31 11.90 13.37 17.20
C SER A 31 10.55 12.94 16.64
N LYS A 32 9.45 13.34 17.28
CA LYS A 32 8.09 13.01 16.80
C LYS A 32 7.82 13.56 15.40
N TYR A 33 8.24 14.80 15.13
CA TYR A 33 8.08 15.43 13.81
C TYR A 33 8.91 14.74 12.70
N ILE A 34 10.17 14.41 12.98
CA ILE A 34 11.06 13.72 12.04
C ILE A 34 10.50 12.32 11.73
N GLU A 35 10.15 11.57 12.78
CA GLU A 35 9.65 10.20 12.67
C GLU A 35 8.36 10.13 11.86
N ILE A 36 7.36 10.98 12.16
CA ILE A 36 6.12 10.98 11.40
C ILE A 36 6.36 11.39 9.95
N THR A 37 7.24 12.37 9.70
CA THR A 37 7.55 12.81 8.33
C THR A 37 8.22 11.68 7.54
N ARG A 38 9.23 11.04 8.12
CA ARG A 38 9.92 9.93 7.47
C ARG A 38 8.92 8.84 7.11
N HIS A 39 8.09 8.45 8.07
CA HIS A 39 7.15 7.34 7.86
C HIS A 39 6.11 7.64 6.77
N VAL A 40 5.59 8.87 6.69
CA VAL A 40 4.64 9.24 5.62
C VAL A 40 5.30 9.30 4.24
N GLN A 41 6.59 9.66 4.17
CA GLN A 41 7.36 9.62 2.92
C GLN A 41 7.59 8.17 2.47
N GLU A 42 8.00 7.29 3.38
CA GLU A 42 8.15 5.85 3.12
C GLU A 42 6.82 5.23 2.64
N ILE A 43 5.70 5.56 3.31
CA ILE A 43 4.36 5.13 2.90
C ILE A 43 4.03 5.57 1.48
N HIS A 44 4.34 6.82 1.13
CA HIS A 44 4.11 7.31 -0.23
C HIS A 44 4.97 6.56 -1.26
N GLN A 45 6.24 6.27 -0.95
CA GLN A 45 7.10 5.45 -1.81
C GLN A 45 6.55 4.03 -1.98
N LEU A 46 6.08 3.39 -0.90
CA LEU A 46 5.43 2.08 -0.95
C LEU A 46 4.16 2.10 -1.81
N PHE A 47 3.38 3.18 -1.75
CA PHE A 47 2.23 3.37 -2.63
C PHE A 47 2.63 3.52 -4.10
N ALA A 48 3.73 4.23 -4.39
CA ALA A 48 4.27 4.30 -5.75
C ALA A 48 4.70 2.91 -6.26
N VAL A 49 5.32 2.08 -5.42
CA VAL A 49 5.68 0.69 -5.76
C VAL A 49 4.43 -0.16 -6.01
N PHE A 50 3.39 -0.04 -5.17
CA PHE A 50 2.11 -0.71 -5.40
C PHE A 50 1.49 -0.33 -6.76
N ARG A 51 1.42 0.98 -7.06
CA ARG A 51 0.89 1.49 -8.34
C ARG A 51 1.72 1.03 -9.53
N TYR A 52 3.05 1.03 -9.40
CA TYR A 52 3.94 0.54 -10.46
C TYR A 52 3.64 -0.92 -10.81
N ASN A 53 3.45 -1.77 -9.80
CA ASN A 53 3.11 -3.18 -10.02
C ASN A 53 1.73 -3.34 -10.67
N LEU A 54 0.73 -2.57 -10.25
CA LEU A 54 -0.59 -2.55 -10.90
C LEU A 54 -0.48 -2.17 -12.38
N ILE A 55 0.20 -1.07 -12.69
CA ILE A 55 0.42 -0.61 -14.08
C ILE A 55 1.19 -1.67 -14.88
N SER A 56 2.12 -2.39 -14.24
CA SER A 56 2.87 -3.47 -14.89
C SER A 56 1.96 -4.63 -15.29
N VAL A 57 1.01 -5.03 -14.44
CA VAL A 57 -0.05 -6.00 -14.78
C VAL A 57 -0.90 -5.47 -15.95
N LEU A 58 -1.48 -4.29 -15.82
CA LEU A 58 -2.44 -3.72 -16.78
C LEU A 58 -1.83 -3.35 -18.14
N SER A 59 -0.53 -3.03 -18.16
CA SER A 59 0.20 -2.74 -19.40
C SER A 59 0.64 -4.01 -20.12
N THR A 60 0.68 -5.16 -19.44
CA THR A 60 1.06 -6.46 -20.01
C THR A 60 -0.17 -7.24 -20.45
N TYR A 61 -1.25 -7.20 -19.66
CA TYR A 61 -2.48 -7.95 -19.88
C TYR A 61 -3.72 -7.06 -19.92
N GLU A 62 -4.67 -7.41 -20.78
CA GLU A 62 -6.02 -6.86 -20.71
C GLU A 62 -6.86 -7.65 -19.71
N LEU A 63 -7.28 -6.98 -18.63
CA LEU A 63 -8.21 -7.54 -17.65
C LEU A 63 -9.64 -7.24 -18.08
N SER A 64 -10.47 -8.27 -18.16
CA SER A 64 -11.87 -8.16 -18.61
C SER A 64 -12.74 -9.17 -17.88
N ASN A 65 -14.06 -9.00 -17.94
CA ASN A 65 -15.02 -9.94 -17.35
C ASN A 65 -14.96 -11.36 -17.92
N SER A 66 -14.31 -11.54 -19.08
CA SER A 66 -14.15 -12.86 -19.68
C SER A 66 -12.93 -13.61 -19.14
N ASP A 67 -12.05 -12.94 -18.39
CA ASP A 67 -10.74 -13.43 -17.97
C ASP A 67 -9.86 -14.01 -19.09
N LYS A 68 -10.22 -13.78 -20.35
CA LYS A 68 -9.47 -14.29 -21.50
C LYS A 68 -8.05 -13.74 -21.47
N LEU A 69 -7.09 -14.63 -21.65
CA LEU A 69 -5.69 -14.30 -21.86
C LEU A 69 -5.55 -13.44 -23.12
N ILE A 70 -5.36 -12.14 -22.91
CA ILE A 70 -5.10 -11.16 -23.97
C ILE A 70 -3.87 -10.36 -23.54
N ARG A 71 -2.76 -10.58 -24.24
CA ARG A 71 -1.51 -9.86 -24.02
C ARG A 71 -1.49 -8.55 -24.81
N ARG A 72 -1.00 -7.48 -24.18
CA ARG A 72 -0.81 -6.14 -24.79
C ARG A 72 0.63 -5.88 -25.24
N LYS A 73 1.60 -6.60 -24.69
CA LYS A 73 3.04 -6.48 -24.99
C LYS A 73 3.57 -7.71 -25.72
N SER A 74 4.80 -7.63 -26.22
CA SER A 74 5.55 -8.82 -26.64
C SER A 74 6.02 -9.60 -25.41
N TYR A 75 6.30 -10.89 -25.59
CA TYR A 75 6.96 -11.70 -24.57
C TYR A 75 8.26 -11.05 -24.10
N LEU A 76 8.51 -11.14 -22.79
CA LEU A 76 9.80 -10.81 -22.21
C LEU A 76 10.71 -12.04 -22.31
N GLY A 77 11.56 -12.10 -23.34
CA GLY A 77 12.43 -13.26 -23.56
C GLY A 77 11.63 -14.55 -23.80
N ASP A 78 12.06 -15.65 -23.16
CA ASP A 78 11.51 -16.99 -23.36
C ASP A 78 10.48 -17.41 -22.28
N PHE A 79 9.99 -16.46 -21.46
CA PHE A 79 9.03 -16.75 -20.39
C PHE A 79 7.61 -16.89 -20.93
N ASP A 80 6.85 -17.88 -20.45
CA ASP A 80 5.45 -18.05 -20.82
C ASP A 80 4.50 -17.13 -20.04
N ASP A 81 3.23 -17.07 -20.48
CA ASP A 81 2.20 -16.27 -19.80
C ASP A 81 2.00 -16.65 -18.34
N ARG A 82 2.08 -17.95 -18.03
CA ARG A 82 1.88 -18.45 -16.67
C ARG A 82 2.97 -17.90 -15.75
N THR A 83 4.22 -17.92 -16.19
CA THR A 83 5.36 -17.42 -15.43
C THR A 83 5.25 -15.91 -15.25
N GLU A 84 4.99 -15.18 -16.33
CA GLU A 84 4.92 -13.72 -16.34
C GLU A 84 3.77 -13.18 -15.48
N VAL A 85 2.55 -13.71 -15.63
CA VAL A 85 1.40 -13.27 -14.82
C VAL A 85 1.60 -13.56 -13.33
N ASN A 86 2.19 -14.69 -12.97
CA ASN A 86 2.47 -15.00 -11.58
C ASN A 86 3.52 -14.06 -10.99
N ALA A 87 4.62 -13.80 -11.71
CA ALA A 87 5.63 -12.84 -11.25
C ALA A 87 5.04 -11.44 -11.00
N LEU A 88 4.18 -10.97 -11.90
CA LEU A 88 3.52 -9.67 -11.78
C LEU A 88 2.50 -9.64 -10.64
N ILE A 89 1.63 -10.64 -10.53
CA ILE A 89 0.60 -10.69 -9.49
C ILE A 89 1.20 -10.89 -8.10
N ILE A 90 2.23 -11.73 -7.95
CA ILE A 90 2.93 -11.92 -6.68
C ILE A 90 3.57 -10.61 -6.21
N SER A 91 4.21 -9.88 -7.12
CA SER A 91 4.82 -8.58 -6.81
C SER A 91 3.77 -7.55 -6.44
N TYR A 92 2.65 -7.53 -7.17
CA TYR A 92 1.51 -6.64 -6.93
C TYR A 92 0.86 -6.84 -5.55
N ILE A 93 0.47 -8.07 -5.21
CA ILE A 93 -0.16 -8.37 -3.91
C ILE A 93 0.82 -8.18 -2.75
N SER A 94 2.11 -8.45 -2.97
CA SER A 94 3.15 -8.23 -1.96
C SER A 94 3.33 -6.74 -1.67
N ALA A 95 3.40 -5.90 -2.71
CA ALA A 95 3.50 -4.46 -2.55
C ALA A 95 2.30 -3.88 -1.79
N GLY A 96 1.08 -4.34 -2.09
CA GLY A 96 -0.10 -3.89 -1.36
C GLY A 96 -0.09 -4.32 0.11
N LYS A 97 0.33 -5.56 0.42
CA LYS A 97 0.47 -6.02 1.80
C LYS A 97 1.50 -5.22 2.60
N THR A 98 2.68 -4.97 2.02
CA THR A 98 3.72 -4.14 2.65
C THR A 98 3.24 -2.72 2.90
N LEU A 99 2.49 -2.13 1.97
CA LEU A 99 1.86 -0.83 2.16
C LEU A 99 0.89 -0.84 3.34
N THR A 100 -0.05 -1.80 3.41
CA THR A 100 -1.01 -1.91 4.51
C THR A 100 -0.32 -2.05 5.86
N ASP A 101 0.74 -2.85 5.96
CA ASP A 101 1.51 -3.03 7.20
C ASP A 101 2.18 -1.73 7.64
N SER A 102 2.74 -0.97 6.70
CA SER A 102 3.36 0.33 7.00
C SER A 102 2.32 1.37 7.44
N LEU A 103 1.14 1.39 6.82
CA LEU A 103 0.04 2.27 7.20
C LEU A 103 -0.44 1.99 8.63
N GLU A 104 -0.63 0.72 8.98
CA GLU A 104 -1.03 0.31 10.34
C GLU A 104 0.05 0.67 11.37
N ALA A 105 1.33 0.42 11.05
CA ALA A 105 2.44 0.77 11.93
C ALA A 105 2.51 2.28 12.19
N CYS A 106 2.27 3.12 11.18
CA CYS A 106 2.29 4.57 11.31
C CYS A 106 1.16 5.08 12.22
N MET A 107 -0.06 4.54 12.03
CA MET A 107 -1.20 4.86 12.88
C MET A 107 -0.98 4.45 14.34
N LEU A 108 -0.28 3.34 14.58
CA LEU A 108 0.06 2.86 15.92
C LEU A 108 1.17 3.67 16.61
N GLY A 109 2.15 4.15 15.84
CA GLY A 109 3.28 4.92 16.36
C GLY A 109 2.94 6.37 16.72
N THR A 110 1.75 6.85 16.35
CA THR A 110 1.35 8.25 16.52
C THR A 110 0.42 8.40 17.74
N GLU A 111 0.93 8.96 18.85
CA GLU A 111 0.17 9.08 20.11
C GLU A 111 -1.11 9.94 19.99
N SER A 112 -1.10 10.95 19.12
CA SER A 112 -2.20 11.91 18.96
C SER A 112 -3.41 11.39 18.19
N VAL A 113 -3.36 10.16 17.64
CA VAL A 113 -4.44 9.58 16.82
C VAL A 113 -5.16 8.41 17.49
N HIS A 114 -5.17 8.27 18.82
CA HIS A 114 -5.72 7.06 19.47
C HIS A 114 -7.14 6.67 18.99
N ASP A 115 -8.07 7.63 18.88
CA ASP A 115 -9.41 7.37 18.35
C ASP A 115 -9.41 7.09 16.84
N ALA A 116 -8.67 7.87 16.06
CA ALA A 116 -8.54 7.64 14.62
C ALA A 116 -7.81 6.31 14.29
N CYS A 117 -6.91 5.83 15.14
CA CYS A 117 -6.26 4.53 15.04
C CYS A 117 -7.27 3.41 15.28
N ARG A 118 -8.15 3.55 16.27
CA ARG A 118 -9.24 2.58 16.48
C ARG A 118 -10.15 2.53 15.26
N GLU A 119 -10.59 3.68 14.77
CA GLU A 119 -11.44 3.78 13.57
C GLU A 119 -10.73 3.22 12.32
N TYR A 120 -9.43 3.44 12.18
CA TYR A 120 -8.65 2.89 11.07
C TYR A 120 -8.56 1.37 11.15
N LYS A 121 -8.34 0.81 12.35
CA LYS A 121 -8.37 -0.66 12.55
C LYS A 121 -9.74 -1.26 12.28
N GLU A 122 -10.81 -0.57 12.69
CA GLU A 122 -12.18 -0.97 12.36
C GLU A 122 -12.41 -0.94 10.84
N LEU A 123 -11.90 0.08 10.14
CA LEU A 123 -11.91 0.14 8.68
C LEU A 123 -11.15 -1.05 8.05
N LEU A 124 -9.92 -1.34 8.50
CA LEU A 124 -9.13 -2.46 7.97
C LEU A 124 -9.87 -3.79 8.19
N SER A 125 -10.45 -3.97 9.38
CA SER A 125 -11.26 -5.15 9.72
C SER A 125 -12.49 -5.24 8.83
N LYS A 126 -13.20 -4.13 8.63
CA LYS A 126 -14.37 -4.05 7.76
C LYS A 126 -14.03 -4.38 6.31
N VAL A 127 -12.96 -3.82 5.76
CA VAL A 127 -12.49 -4.15 4.40
C VAL A 127 -12.14 -5.63 4.31
N TYR A 128 -11.45 -6.16 5.32
CA TYR A 128 -11.14 -7.58 5.39
C TYR A 128 -12.41 -8.44 5.47
N ASP A 129 -13.44 -8.06 6.21
CA ASP A 129 -14.67 -8.86 6.38
C ASP A 129 -15.63 -8.74 5.19
N GLU A 130 -15.70 -7.59 4.53
CA GLU A 130 -16.64 -7.33 3.44
C GLU A 130 -16.11 -7.74 2.05
N SER A 131 -14.78 -7.73 1.84
CA SER A 131 -14.18 -8.02 0.53
C SER A 131 -13.50 -9.39 0.49
N PHE A 132 -14.17 -10.37 -0.12
CA PHE A 132 -13.59 -11.70 -0.33
C PHE A 132 -12.32 -11.64 -1.17
N SER A 133 -12.34 -10.90 -2.29
CA SER A 133 -11.16 -10.72 -3.16
C SER A 133 -9.96 -10.17 -2.41
N TYR A 134 -10.19 -9.21 -1.50
CA TYR A 134 -9.12 -8.70 -0.65
C TYR A 134 -8.54 -9.79 0.26
N ARG A 135 -9.39 -10.54 0.98
CA ARG A 135 -8.95 -11.66 1.82
C ARG A 135 -8.17 -12.70 1.03
N LEU A 136 -8.69 -13.07 -0.14
CA LEU A 136 -8.10 -14.08 -1.01
C LEU A 136 -6.71 -13.63 -1.46
N LEU A 137 -6.56 -12.44 -2.05
CA LEU A 137 -5.27 -11.98 -2.59
C LEU A 137 -4.21 -11.79 -1.50
N VAL A 138 -4.60 -11.29 -0.31
CA VAL A 138 -3.70 -11.24 0.86
C VAL A 138 -3.19 -12.63 1.23
N ARG A 139 -3.99 -13.68 1.05
CA ARG A 139 -3.62 -15.06 1.38
C ARG A 139 -2.84 -15.75 0.28
N LEU A 140 -3.09 -15.38 -0.97
CA LEU A 140 -2.28 -15.81 -2.11
C LEU A 140 -0.86 -15.28 -2.04
N ARG A 141 -0.63 -14.15 -1.36
CA ARG A 141 0.73 -13.67 -1.05
C ARG A 141 1.48 -14.71 -0.22
N ASP A 142 0.89 -15.18 0.87
CA ASP A 142 1.53 -16.18 1.75
C ASP A 142 1.71 -17.53 1.03
N TYR A 143 0.72 -17.94 0.23
CA TYR A 143 0.81 -19.10 -0.65
C TYR A 143 2.04 -19.03 -1.57
N SER A 144 2.29 -17.85 -2.13
CA SER A 144 3.41 -17.60 -3.04
C SER A 144 4.76 -17.59 -2.33
N GLN A 145 4.83 -17.12 -1.09
CA GLN A 145 6.06 -17.16 -0.29
C GLN A 145 6.51 -18.58 0.05
N HIS A 146 5.60 -19.54 0.05
CA HIS A 146 5.91 -20.96 0.21
C HIS A 146 6.26 -21.66 -1.12
N GLY A 147 6.48 -20.90 -2.20
CA GLY A 147 6.95 -21.41 -3.48
C GLY A 147 5.84 -21.88 -4.42
N HIS A 148 4.58 -21.55 -4.13
CA HIS A 148 3.45 -21.91 -4.98
C HIS A 148 3.05 -20.78 -5.94
N LEU A 149 2.47 -21.12 -7.08
CA LEU A 149 2.02 -20.14 -8.08
C LEU A 149 0.50 -19.93 -7.96
N PRO A 150 0.03 -18.71 -7.60
CA PRO A 150 -1.38 -18.47 -7.33
C PRO A 150 -2.27 -18.44 -8.57
N VAL A 151 -1.73 -18.11 -9.75
CA VAL A 151 -2.49 -17.95 -11.00
C VAL A 151 -2.30 -19.16 -11.89
N SER A 152 -3.42 -19.72 -12.33
CA SER A 152 -3.50 -20.74 -13.38
C SER A 152 -4.03 -20.13 -14.68
N ILE A 153 -3.71 -20.79 -15.79
CA ILE A 153 -4.28 -20.48 -17.11
C ILE A 153 -4.98 -21.75 -17.59
N ASP A 154 -6.31 -21.74 -17.63
CA ASP A 154 -7.12 -22.83 -18.14
C ASP A 154 -7.93 -22.35 -19.35
N ASN A 155 -7.95 -23.14 -20.43
CA ASN A 155 -8.68 -22.81 -21.66
C ASN A 155 -8.46 -21.36 -22.16
N ASN A 156 -7.22 -20.86 -22.06
CA ASN A 156 -6.84 -19.50 -22.43
C ASN A 156 -7.57 -18.41 -21.60
N MET A 157 -7.86 -18.70 -20.33
CA MET A 157 -8.40 -17.78 -19.33
C MET A 157 -7.53 -17.78 -18.08
N PHE A 158 -7.36 -16.62 -17.46
CA PHE A 158 -6.76 -16.50 -16.14
C PHE A 158 -7.74 -16.96 -15.06
N CYS A 159 -7.24 -17.70 -14.08
CA CYS A 159 -8.03 -18.08 -12.91
C CYS A 159 -7.16 -18.22 -11.66
N PHE A 160 -7.81 -18.08 -10.50
CA PHE A 160 -7.28 -18.64 -9.26
C PHE A 160 -7.86 -20.04 -9.08
N ASP A 161 -6.99 -21.07 -9.13
CA ASP A 161 -7.38 -22.47 -8.93
C ASP A 161 -7.57 -22.75 -7.44
N ILE A 162 -8.80 -22.48 -6.98
CA ILE A 162 -9.17 -22.59 -5.57
C ILE A 162 -8.99 -24.01 -5.05
N ALA A 163 -9.25 -25.04 -5.88
CA ALA A 163 -9.08 -26.44 -5.50
C ALA A 163 -7.60 -26.75 -5.24
N GLN A 164 -6.72 -26.39 -6.17
CA GLN A 164 -5.27 -26.57 -6.01
C GLN A 164 -4.75 -25.88 -4.74
N ILE A 165 -5.21 -24.64 -4.49
CA ILE A 165 -4.80 -23.88 -3.31
C ILE A 165 -5.26 -24.57 -2.01
N ILE A 166 -6.48 -25.10 -1.95
CA ILE A 166 -7.02 -25.82 -0.78
C ILE A 166 -6.27 -27.13 -0.51
N GLU A 167 -5.93 -27.86 -1.57
CA GLU A 167 -5.35 -29.21 -1.50
C GLU A 167 -3.85 -29.21 -1.25
N THR A 168 -3.18 -28.07 -1.37
CA THR A 168 -1.74 -27.95 -1.17
C THR A 168 -1.32 -28.33 0.27
N PRO A 169 -0.60 -29.45 0.48
CA PRO A 169 -0.40 -30.03 1.82
C PRO A 169 0.44 -29.19 2.79
N HIS A 170 1.29 -28.30 2.27
CA HIS A 170 2.25 -27.51 3.05
C HIS A 170 1.82 -26.04 3.23
N PHE A 171 0.62 -25.67 2.79
CA PHE A 171 0.08 -24.33 2.99
C PHE A 171 -0.90 -24.30 4.16
N ASN A 172 -0.55 -23.58 5.23
CA ASN A 172 -1.34 -23.52 6.45
C ASN A 172 -2.44 -22.46 6.37
N HIS A 173 -3.62 -22.87 5.89
CA HIS A 173 -4.80 -22.02 5.84
C HIS A 173 -5.39 -21.75 7.21
N ASN A 174 -5.87 -20.52 7.46
CA ASN A 174 -6.85 -20.31 8.55
C ASN A 174 -8.13 -21.11 8.24
N LYS A 175 -8.67 -21.81 9.26
CA LYS A 175 -9.92 -22.59 9.15
C LYS A 175 -11.07 -21.81 8.53
N SER A 176 -11.25 -20.54 8.88
CA SER A 176 -12.32 -19.70 8.35
C SER A 176 -12.19 -19.51 6.83
N LEU A 177 -11.01 -19.08 6.36
CA LEU A 177 -10.73 -18.91 4.93
C LEU A 177 -10.80 -20.25 4.18
N LYS A 178 -10.28 -21.34 4.76
CA LYS A 178 -10.36 -22.66 4.13
C LYS A 178 -11.81 -23.09 3.92
N ASN A 179 -12.66 -22.85 4.92
CA ASN A 179 -14.09 -23.15 4.83
C ASN A 179 -14.79 -22.24 3.82
N GLU A 180 -14.44 -20.96 3.80
CA GLU A 180 -14.95 -20.01 2.82
C GLU A 180 -14.54 -20.40 1.38
N MET A 181 -13.26 -20.71 1.14
CA MET A 181 -12.77 -21.19 -0.14
C MET A 181 -13.42 -22.51 -0.56
N LYS A 182 -13.69 -23.42 0.39
CA LYS A 182 -14.47 -24.64 0.13
C LYS A 182 -15.92 -24.31 -0.23
N SER A 183 -16.56 -23.39 0.48
CA SER A 183 -17.92 -22.91 0.18
C SER A 183 -17.98 -22.30 -1.21
N PHE A 184 -17.01 -21.45 -1.58
CA PHE A 184 -16.89 -20.88 -2.92
C PHE A 184 -16.66 -21.97 -3.97
N ALA A 185 -15.78 -22.93 -3.70
CA ALA A 185 -15.52 -24.05 -4.58
C ALA A 185 -16.80 -24.89 -4.82
N GLU A 186 -17.55 -25.20 -3.75
CA GLU A 186 -18.82 -25.90 -3.80
C GLU A 186 -19.88 -25.08 -4.57
N GLU A 187 -20.01 -23.78 -4.31
CA GLU A 187 -20.93 -22.89 -5.04
C GLU A 187 -20.62 -22.80 -6.54
N LEU A 188 -19.33 -22.73 -6.91
CA LEU A 188 -18.88 -22.71 -8.30
C LEU A 188 -19.11 -24.06 -9.00
N LEU A 189 -18.84 -25.18 -8.32
CA LEU A 189 -19.07 -26.54 -8.83
C LEU A 189 -20.55 -26.80 -9.12
N VAL A 190 -21.45 -26.35 -8.23
CA VAL A 190 -22.91 -26.46 -8.41
C VAL A 190 -23.41 -25.66 -9.62
N ARG A 191 -22.79 -24.52 -9.93
CA ARG A 191 -23.21 -23.62 -11.01
C ARG A 191 -22.63 -23.95 -12.38
N CYS A 192 -21.40 -24.45 -12.46
CA CYS A 192 -20.65 -24.49 -13.72
C CYS A 192 -20.21 -25.89 -14.19
N SER A 193 -20.53 -26.98 -13.47
CA SER A 193 -20.17 -28.38 -13.84
C SER A 193 -18.68 -28.62 -14.17
N THR A 194 -17.81 -27.68 -13.80
CA THR A 194 -16.37 -27.61 -14.12
C THR A 194 -15.60 -27.25 -12.85
N GLN A 195 -14.26 -27.45 -12.84
CA GLN A 195 -13.40 -27.10 -11.70
C GLN A 195 -13.65 -25.65 -11.23
N PRO A 196 -13.63 -25.38 -9.92
CA PRO A 196 -13.98 -24.08 -9.38
C PRO A 196 -12.88 -23.05 -9.63
N HIS A 197 -13.02 -22.31 -10.73
CA HIS A 197 -12.18 -21.17 -11.07
C HIS A 197 -12.79 -19.88 -10.52
N TYR A 198 -12.03 -19.14 -9.70
CA TYR A 198 -12.45 -17.81 -9.25
C TYR A 198 -12.04 -16.74 -10.27
N VAL A 199 -12.92 -15.77 -10.51
CA VAL A 199 -12.75 -14.71 -11.52
C VAL A 199 -11.54 -13.85 -11.22
N PHE A 200 -10.55 -13.90 -12.12
CA PHE A 200 -9.23 -13.31 -11.90
C PHE A 200 -9.29 -11.78 -11.93
N SER A 201 -9.84 -11.22 -13.01
CA SER A 201 -9.85 -9.79 -13.28
C SER A 201 -10.72 -9.04 -12.28
N LEU A 202 -11.87 -9.60 -11.88
CA LEU A 202 -12.72 -9.01 -10.83
C LEU A 202 -11.97 -8.96 -9.50
N ALA A 203 -11.29 -10.04 -9.13
CA ALA A 203 -10.57 -10.09 -7.85
C ALA A 203 -9.45 -9.05 -7.78
N VAL A 204 -8.71 -8.88 -8.88
CA VAL A 204 -7.70 -7.84 -9.01
C VAL A 204 -8.34 -6.46 -8.85
N ALA A 205 -9.44 -6.17 -9.55
CA ALA A 205 -10.13 -4.87 -9.47
C ALA A 205 -10.67 -4.58 -8.05
N GLU A 206 -11.31 -5.55 -7.41
CA GLU A 206 -11.83 -5.42 -6.05
C GLU A 206 -10.73 -5.24 -5.00
N TYR A 207 -9.60 -5.94 -5.17
CA TYR A 207 -8.42 -5.73 -4.32
C TYR A 207 -7.83 -4.34 -4.53
N THR A 208 -7.71 -3.86 -5.78
CA THR A 208 -7.18 -2.51 -6.06
C THR A 208 -8.06 -1.43 -5.43
N ALA A 209 -9.39 -1.53 -5.56
CA ALA A 209 -10.33 -0.60 -4.95
C ALA A 209 -10.25 -0.62 -3.42
N ALA A 210 -10.14 -1.81 -2.81
CA ALA A 210 -9.92 -1.95 -1.37
C ALA A 210 -8.62 -1.26 -0.92
N MET A 211 -7.51 -1.48 -1.64
CA MET A 211 -6.23 -0.83 -1.36
C MET A 211 -6.29 0.69 -1.52
N ALA A 212 -6.98 1.18 -2.55
CA ALA A 212 -7.16 2.61 -2.78
C ALA A 212 -7.92 3.26 -1.62
N LYS A 213 -9.00 2.60 -1.14
CA LYS A 213 -9.76 3.04 0.04
C LYS A 213 -8.90 3.06 1.30
N ILE A 214 -8.18 1.97 1.59
CA ILE A 214 -7.31 1.84 2.76
C ILE A 214 -6.26 2.97 2.80
N TYR A 215 -5.67 3.29 1.65
CA TYR A 215 -4.65 4.32 1.52
C TYR A 215 -5.25 5.74 1.64
N TYR A 216 -6.37 6.02 0.99
CA TYR A 216 -7.04 7.33 1.08
C TYR A 216 -7.50 7.63 2.51
N GLU A 217 -8.16 6.68 3.15
CA GLU A 217 -8.69 6.82 4.52
C GLU A 217 -7.59 6.98 5.59
N PHE A 218 -6.37 6.52 5.31
CA PHE A 218 -5.20 6.81 6.14
C PHE A 218 -4.88 8.30 6.13
N TRP A 219 -4.80 8.92 4.95
CA TRP A 219 -4.47 10.34 4.84
C TRP A 219 -5.50 11.23 5.53
N ILE A 220 -6.78 10.89 5.41
CA ILE A 220 -7.87 11.59 6.10
C ILE A 220 -7.66 11.58 7.62
N ARG A 221 -7.16 10.48 8.18
CA ARG A 221 -7.00 10.30 9.64
C ARG A 221 -5.69 10.84 10.20
N ILE A 222 -4.59 10.74 9.43
CA ILE A 222 -3.27 11.15 9.92
C ILE A 222 -3.04 12.66 9.81
N LYS A 223 -3.79 13.35 8.94
CA LYS A 223 -3.58 14.77 8.59
C LYS A 223 -3.54 15.69 9.81
N ASP A 224 -4.46 15.51 10.76
CA ASP A 224 -4.56 16.39 11.93
C ASP A 224 -3.38 16.20 12.87
N ALA A 225 -2.97 14.94 13.10
CA ALA A 225 -1.79 14.62 13.91
C ALA A 225 -0.50 15.16 13.28
N PHE A 226 -0.34 15.00 11.96
CA PHE A 226 0.78 15.59 11.25
C PHE A 226 0.79 17.11 11.36
N SER A 227 -0.37 17.75 11.19
CA SER A 227 -0.51 19.21 11.27
C SER A 227 -0.12 19.72 12.66
N SER A 228 -0.57 19.04 13.73
CA SER A 228 -0.19 19.38 15.11
C SER A 228 1.32 19.28 15.32
N LEU A 229 1.95 18.18 14.89
CA LEU A 229 3.41 18.00 15.03
C LEU A 229 4.20 19.03 14.21
N ASN A 230 3.69 19.39 13.04
CA ASN A 230 4.28 20.43 12.21
C ASN A 230 4.17 21.82 12.84
N ASP A 231 3.06 22.13 13.49
CA ASP A 231 2.86 23.40 14.20
C ASP A 231 3.77 23.48 15.43
N ASP A 232 3.93 22.37 16.16
CA ASP A 232 4.87 22.27 17.30
C ASP A 232 6.32 22.52 16.85
N PHE A 233 6.74 21.85 15.76
CA PHE A 233 8.06 22.06 15.18
C PHE A 233 8.25 23.50 14.68
N SER A 234 7.25 24.05 13.98
CA SER A 234 7.32 25.43 13.46
C SER A 234 7.45 26.46 14.58
N ARG A 235 6.74 26.26 15.70
CA ARG A 235 6.86 27.11 16.90
C ARG A 235 8.24 26.99 17.53
N LEU A 236 8.80 25.78 17.61
CA LEU A 236 10.15 25.56 18.11
C LEU A 236 11.19 26.34 17.30
N ILE A 237 11.16 26.22 15.97
CA ILE A 237 12.09 26.95 15.09
C ILE A 237 11.86 28.47 15.14
N ALA A 238 10.62 28.92 15.32
CA ALA A 238 10.34 30.35 15.49
C ALA A 238 10.90 30.92 16.81
N ASN A 239 10.91 30.12 17.88
CA ASN A 239 11.49 30.50 19.16
C ASN A 239 13.03 30.40 19.18
N HIS A 240 13.59 29.49 18.37
CA HIS A 240 15.03 29.22 18.27
C HIS A 240 15.54 29.33 16.83
N PRO A 241 15.51 30.53 16.21
CA PRO A 241 15.97 30.72 14.83
C PRO A 241 17.46 30.36 14.64
N GLU A 242 18.26 30.42 15.71
CA GLU A 242 19.67 30.03 15.72
C GLU A 242 19.90 28.56 15.34
N TYR A 243 18.92 27.67 15.53
CA TYR A 243 19.04 26.24 15.19
C TYR A 243 19.18 25.98 13.69
N ILE A 244 18.76 26.92 12.85
CA ILE A 244 18.78 26.81 11.39
C ILE A 244 19.70 27.85 10.72
N ILE A 245 20.51 28.55 11.51
CA ILE A 245 21.50 29.53 11.04
C ILE A 245 22.88 28.91 11.21
N HIS A 246 23.66 28.85 10.13
CA HIS A 246 24.95 28.19 10.08
C HIS A 246 26.05 29.11 9.58
N GLN A 247 27.30 28.76 9.87
CA GLN A 247 28.46 29.47 9.31
C GLN A 247 28.49 29.31 7.78
N ASN A 248 28.21 28.10 7.30
CA ASN A 248 28.01 27.85 5.89
C ASN A 248 26.59 28.26 5.46
N LYS A 249 26.50 29.44 4.84
CA LYS A 249 25.23 30.05 4.39
C LYS A 249 24.41 29.20 3.44
N ASN A 250 25.02 28.24 2.72
CA ASN A 250 24.29 27.33 1.83
C ASN A 250 23.33 26.41 2.60
N PHE A 251 23.59 26.21 3.89
CA PHE A 251 22.76 25.40 4.77
C PHE A 251 21.77 26.24 5.59
N ASN A 252 21.70 27.56 5.44
CA ASN A 252 20.73 28.35 6.22
C ASN A 252 19.28 27.93 5.91
N GLY A 253 18.54 27.56 6.95
CA GLY A 253 17.22 26.93 6.86
C GLY A 253 17.26 25.40 6.90
N TRP A 254 18.43 24.79 7.06
CA TRP A 254 18.53 23.35 7.34
C TRP A 254 18.55 23.12 8.85
N PHE A 255 17.99 22.00 9.28
CA PHE A 255 18.08 21.53 10.64
C PHE A 255 19.01 20.32 10.66
N PHE A 256 20.03 20.33 11.53
CA PHE A 256 21.00 19.24 11.69
C PHE A 256 20.82 18.57 13.05
N TYR A 257 20.91 17.25 13.07
CA TYR A 257 20.85 16.45 14.30
C TYR A 257 21.73 15.20 14.19
N GLN A 258 22.16 14.66 15.32
CA GLN A 258 23.04 13.50 15.38
C GLN A 258 22.30 12.29 15.98
N LEU A 259 22.37 11.15 15.31
CA LEU A 259 21.83 9.87 15.77
C LEU A 259 22.90 8.79 15.55
N ASP A 260 23.28 8.05 16.60
CA ASP A 260 24.27 6.97 16.54
C ASP A 260 25.57 7.31 15.77
N ASN A 261 26.10 8.52 16.02
CA ASN A 261 27.28 9.09 15.33
C ASN A 261 27.10 9.43 13.84
N THR A 262 25.87 9.37 13.32
CA THR A 262 25.53 9.80 11.96
C THR A 262 24.91 11.20 12.02
N LEU A 263 25.35 12.09 11.13
CA LEU A 263 24.79 13.42 10.99
C LEU A 263 23.64 13.39 9.97
N HIS A 264 22.45 13.70 10.46
CA HIS A 264 21.23 13.79 9.67
C HIS A 264 20.84 15.26 9.51
N CYS A 265 20.13 15.56 8.42
CA CYS A 265 19.62 16.90 8.20
C CYS A 265 18.38 16.92 7.32
N PHE A 266 17.59 17.98 7.43
CA PHE A 266 16.51 18.28 6.49
C PHE A 266 16.34 19.79 6.32
N ASN A 267 15.74 20.20 5.21
CA ASN A 267 15.50 21.61 4.92
C ASN A 267 14.14 22.04 5.46
N THR A 268 14.13 22.94 6.45
CA THR A 268 12.90 23.41 7.11
C THR A 268 12.06 24.33 6.21
N LYS A 269 12.63 24.82 5.11
CA LYS A 269 11.91 25.61 4.10
C LYS A 269 11.08 24.74 3.16
N GLU A 270 11.31 23.43 3.14
CA GLU A 270 10.47 22.53 2.36
C GLU A 270 9.14 22.32 3.08
N ALA A 271 8.05 22.75 2.46
CA ALA A 271 6.74 22.71 3.08
C ALA A 271 6.21 21.27 3.21
N SER A 272 6.38 20.71 4.40
CA SER A 272 5.79 19.44 4.86
C SER A 272 4.27 19.39 4.65
N SER A 273 3.58 20.53 4.84
CA SER A 273 2.14 20.68 4.63
C SER A 273 1.74 20.56 3.15
N GLU A 274 2.54 21.09 2.23
CA GLU A 274 2.34 20.92 0.79
C GLU A 274 2.55 19.46 0.37
N MET A 275 3.52 18.77 0.98
CA MET A 275 3.77 17.34 0.75
C MET A 275 2.57 16.50 1.17
N ILE A 276 2.03 16.68 2.39
CA ILE A 276 0.85 15.95 2.85
C ILE A 276 -0.35 16.22 1.94
N LYS A 277 -0.59 17.50 1.60
CA LYS A 277 -1.68 17.86 0.69
C LYS A 277 -1.56 17.13 -0.64
N LYS A 278 -0.37 17.15 -1.25
CA LYS A 278 -0.11 16.42 -2.50
C LYS A 278 -0.42 14.93 -2.35
N TYR A 279 0.01 14.29 -1.27
CA TYR A 279 -0.23 12.86 -1.05
C TYR A 279 -1.71 12.54 -0.85
N THR A 280 -2.45 13.39 -0.12
CA THR A 280 -3.90 13.26 0.03
C THR A 280 -4.63 13.43 -1.30
N ASP A 281 -4.31 14.47 -2.07
CA ASP A 281 -4.94 14.74 -3.38
C ASP A 281 -4.68 13.58 -4.36
N GLU A 282 -3.46 13.03 -4.38
CA GLU A 282 -3.13 11.85 -5.20
C GLU A 282 -3.88 10.58 -4.74
N ALA A 283 -4.06 10.40 -3.43
CA ALA A 283 -4.79 9.27 -2.87
C ALA A 283 -6.28 9.33 -3.22
N GLU A 284 -6.90 10.51 -3.12
CA GLU A 284 -8.29 10.76 -3.48
C GLU A 284 -8.53 10.50 -4.97
N LEU A 285 -7.70 11.07 -5.85
CA LEU A 285 -7.79 10.86 -7.30
C LEU A 285 -7.66 9.38 -7.67
N PHE A 286 -6.76 8.65 -7.01
CA PHE A 286 -6.62 7.22 -7.22
C PHE A 286 -7.84 6.45 -6.73
N TYR A 287 -8.35 6.76 -5.53
CA TYR A 287 -9.54 6.15 -4.96
C TYR A 287 -10.77 6.32 -5.86
N ASP A 288 -11.08 7.54 -6.26
CA ASP A 288 -12.21 7.84 -7.16
C ASP A 288 -12.08 7.12 -8.50
N GLY A 289 -10.85 7.07 -9.04
CA GLY A 289 -10.54 6.33 -10.25
C GLY A 289 -10.86 4.84 -10.12
N GLN A 290 -10.40 4.21 -9.04
CA GLN A 290 -10.59 2.78 -8.81
C GLN A 290 -12.04 2.40 -8.48
N GLU A 291 -12.77 3.25 -7.74
CA GLU A 291 -14.21 3.07 -7.50
C GLU A 291 -15.00 3.12 -8.81
N LYS A 292 -14.69 4.09 -9.68
CA LYS A 292 -15.32 4.20 -10.99
C LYS A 292 -14.99 3.00 -11.89
N GLU A 293 -13.73 2.57 -11.93
CA GLU A 293 -13.32 1.39 -12.69
C GLU A 293 -14.03 0.13 -12.20
N LEU A 294 -14.11 -0.09 -10.89
CA LEU A 294 -14.81 -1.24 -10.31
C LEU A 294 -16.32 -1.21 -10.62
N GLN A 295 -16.96 -0.04 -10.59
CA GLN A 295 -18.37 0.10 -10.97
C GLN A 295 -18.60 -0.21 -12.46
N LEU A 296 -17.70 0.24 -13.34
CA LEU A 296 -17.74 -0.08 -14.78
C LEU A 296 -17.51 -1.57 -15.03
N PHE A 297 -16.57 -2.17 -14.30
CA PHE A 297 -16.29 -3.60 -14.37
C PHE A 297 -17.52 -4.41 -13.94
N ARG A 298 -18.11 -4.10 -12.77
CA ARG A 298 -19.32 -4.79 -12.26
C ARG A 298 -20.54 -4.60 -13.17
N SER A 299 -20.74 -3.42 -13.75
CA SER A 299 -21.88 -3.15 -14.65
C SER A 299 -21.77 -3.82 -16.01
N SER A 300 -20.55 -4.15 -16.45
CA SER A 300 -20.31 -4.89 -17.69
C SER A 300 -20.44 -6.42 -17.50
N ILE A 301 -20.58 -6.90 -16.25
CA ILE A 301 -20.92 -8.30 -15.97
C ILE A 301 -22.40 -8.47 -16.34
N ARG A 302 -22.69 -9.14 -17.46
CA ARG A 302 -24.04 -9.66 -17.72
C ARG A 302 -24.36 -10.68 -16.65
N MET A 303 -25.00 -10.25 -15.56
CA MET A 303 -25.69 -11.14 -14.64
C MET A 303 -26.71 -11.92 -15.47
N VAL A 304 -26.47 -13.22 -15.69
CA VAL A 304 -27.51 -14.12 -16.18
C VAL A 304 -28.65 -13.98 -15.17
N LYS A 305 -29.77 -13.36 -15.58
CA LYS A 305 -30.96 -13.28 -14.74
C LYS A 305 -31.32 -14.71 -14.35
N MET A 306 -31.39 -14.97 -13.04
CA MET A 306 -31.97 -16.19 -12.53
C MET A 306 -33.42 -16.26 -13.02
N GLU A 307 -33.69 -17.03 -14.06
CA GLU A 307 -35.03 -17.52 -14.30
C GLU A 307 -35.33 -18.45 -13.13
N LYS A 308 -36.24 -18.00 -12.25
CA LYS A 308 -36.82 -18.85 -11.22
C LYS A 308 -37.33 -20.10 -11.94
N LYS A 309 -36.76 -21.27 -11.63
CA LYS A 309 -37.46 -22.52 -11.89
C LYS A 309 -38.78 -22.45 -11.12
N VAL A 310 -39.86 -22.29 -11.87
CA VAL A 310 -41.20 -22.55 -11.39
C VAL A 310 -41.29 -24.06 -11.21
N GLU A 311 -41.62 -24.49 -9.99
CA GLU A 311 -41.96 -25.90 -9.68
C GLU A 311 -43.14 -26.40 -10.51
#